data_AF-A0A351AE06-F1
#
_entry.id   AF-A0A351AE06-F1
#
_cell.length_a   1.000
_cell.length_b   1.000
_cell.length_c   1.000
_cell.angle_alpha   90.00
_cell.angle_beta   90.00
_cell.angle_gamma   90.00
#
_symmetry.space_group_name_H-M   'P 1'
#
loop_
_entity.id
_entity.type
_entity.pdbx_description
1 polymer ?
#
loop_
_entity_poly.entity_id
_entity_poly.type
_entity_poly.pdbx_seq_one_letter_code
_entity_poly.pdbx_strand_id
1 'polypeptide(L)'
;MSWDRSIGRPEPVAALDRIRHVDDGEPLVSLLDAAPEIVIHRDSVIPYLRETVVRMLKDAQSRLPEGVRFGVTDAWRPLQRQVRIYERMTAWLKEAKPGVAAHMVKRTGNRWV
;
A
#
# COMPACT_ATOMS: atom_id res chain seq x y z
N MET A 1 0.80 -3.82 -26.61
CA MET A 1 2.19 -3.81 -26.11
C MET A 1 2.35 -4.93 -25.08
N SER A 2 3.03 -6.03 -25.43
CA SER A 2 3.38 -7.05 -24.45
C SER A 2 4.48 -6.51 -23.53
N TRP A 3 4.22 -6.45 -22.24
CA TRP A 3 5.18 -5.99 -21.24
C TRP A 3 6.41 -6.91 -21.24
N ASP A 4 7.57 -6.36 -21.59
CA ASP A 4 8.83 -7.11 -21.62
C ASP A 4 9.27 -7.43 -20.18
N ARG A 5 9.15 -8.72 -19.83
CA ARG A 5 9.48 -9.26 -18.51
C ARG A 5 10.99 -9.33 -18.25
N SER A 6 11.83 -9.06 -19.25
CA SER A 6 13.28 -8.97 -19.11
C SER A 6 13.74 -7.61 -18.54
N ILE A 7 12.93 -6.55 -18.69
CA ILE A 7 13.28 -5.17 -18.31
C ILE A 7 12.87 -4.87 -16.85
N GLY A 8 12.95 -5.88 -15.98
CA GLY A 8 12.46 -5.83 -14.60
C GLY A 8 13.22 -6.73 -13.62
N ARG A 9 14.27 -6.15 -13.01
CA ARG A 9 14.96 -6.50 -11.74
C ARG A 9 15.91 -7.73 -11.74
N PRO A 10 17.14 -7.57 -12.26
CA PRO A 10 18.25 -8.51 -12.02
C PRO A 10 18.77 -8.48 -10.56
N GLU A 11 18.40 -7.49 -9.76
CA GLU A 11 18.92 -7.34 -8.39
C GLU A 11 18.40 -8.43 -7.45
N PRO A 12 19.26 -9.02 -6.60
CA PRO A 12 18.84 -9.96 -5.57
C PRO A 12 17.79 -9.33 -4.66
N VAL A 13 16.77 -10.09 -4.24
CA VAL A 13 15.77 -9.60 -3.28
C VAL A 13 16.43 -9.11 -1.98
N ALA A 14 17.57 -9.71 -1.60
CA ALA A 14 18.38 -9.29 -0.46
C ALA A 14 18.97 -7.87 -0.58
N ALA A 15 19.07 -7.30 -1.79
CA ALA A 15 19.51 -5.91 -1.96
C ALA A 15 18.45 -4.92 -1.45
N LEU A 16 17.15 -5.29 -1.51
CA LEU A 16 16.05 -4.48 -0.98
C LEU A 16 16.13 -4.34 0.54
N ASP A 17 16.67 -5.34 1.23
CA ASP A 17 16.84 -5.32 2.69
C ASP A 17 17.88 -4.26 3.14
N ARG A 18 18.65 -3.70 2.20
CA ARG A 18 19.63 -2.62 2.47
C ARG A 18 19.04 -1.22 2.32
N ILE A 19 17.83 -1.09 1.78
CA ILE A 19 17.17 0.20 1.63
C ILE A 19 16.78 0.68 3.02
N ARG A 20 17.35 1.82 3.44
CA ARG A 20 16.99 2.42 4.73
C ARG A 20 15.57 2.95 4.65
N HIS A 21 14.73 2.54 5.61
CA HIS A 21 13.41 3.11 5.81
C HIS A 21 13.58 4.39 6.64
N VAL A 22 13.51 5.54 5.96
CA VAL A 22 13.61 6.85 6.60
C VAL A 22 12.27 7.55 6.43
N ASP A 23 11.67 7.97 7.53
CA ASP A 23 10.50 8.83 7.50
C ASP A 23 10.95 10.24 7.08
N ASP A 24 10.18 10.87 6.20
CA ASP A 24 10.43 12.26 5.77
C ASP A 24 9.98 13.28 6.83
N GLY A 25 9.31 12.82 7.90
CA GLY A 25 8.83 13.64 9.00
C GLY A 25 7.57 14.43 8.68
N GLU A 26 6.95 14.23 7.52
CA GLU A 26 5.70 14.86 7.17
C GLU A 26 4.57 14.40 8.11
N PRO A 27 3.79 15.34 8.69
CA PRO A 27 2.75 14.99 9.65
C PRO A 27 1.67 14.09 9.04
N LEU A 28 1.18 13.17 9.87
CA LEU A 28 0.00 12.38 9.59
C LEU A 28 -1.25 13.16 10.04
N VAL A 29 -2.17 13.36 9.10
CA VAL A 29 -3.42 14.09 9.31
C VAL A 29 -4.59 13.11 9.18
N SER A 30 -5.57 13.27 10.08
CA SER A 30 -6.83 12.50 10.06
C SER A 30 -7.72 12.96 8.90
N LEU A 31 -8.09 12.01 8.05
CA LEU A 31 -9.05 12.23 6.95
C LEU A 31 -10.44 12.63 7.46
N LEU A 32 -10.84 12.13 8.64
CA LEU A 32 -12.13 12.43 9.22
C LEU A 32 -12.29 13.93 9.53
N ASP A 33 -11.19 14.58 9.90
CA ASP A 33 -11.16 16.00 10.23
C ASP A 33 -10.84 16.87 9.01
N ALA A 34 -9.85 16.47 8.21
CA ALA A 34 -9.32 17.30 7.14
C ALA A 34 -10.10 17.20 5.82
N ALA A 35 -10.83 16.11 5.59
CA ALA A 35 -11.55 15.83 4.34
C ALA A 35 -12.78 14.92 4.56
N PRO A 36 -13.79 15.38 5.33
CA PRO A 36 -14.98 14.60 5.69
C PRO A 36 -15.85 14.15 4.51
N GLU A 37 -15.65 14.74 3.32
CA GLU A 37 -16.30 14.34 2.08
C GLU A 37 -15.80 12.99 1.54
N ILE A 38 -14.64 12.52 1.99
CA ILE A 38 -14.06 11.22 1.61
C ILE A 38 -14.61 10.12 2.52
N VAL A 39 -15.04 9.03 1.91
CA VAL A 39 -15.74 7.95 2.63
C VAL A 39 -14.74 6.89 3.08
N ILE A 40 -14.69 6.61 4.39
CA ILE A 40 -13.94 5.46 4.91
C ILE A 40 -14.82 4.21 4.75
N HIS A 41 -14.41 3.28 3.90
CA HIS A 41 -15.27 2.14 3.51
C HIS A 41 -15.23 0.98 4.53
N ARG A 42 -14.24 0.93 5.41
CA ARG A 42 -14.07 -0.16 6.39
C ARG A 42 -13.62 0.39 7.73
N ASP A 43 -14.28 -0.04 8.81
CA ASP A 43 -13.96 0.36 10.19
C ASP A 43 -12.51 0.01 10.61
N SER A 44 -11.92 -0.99 9.96
CA SER A 44 -10.53 -1.38 10.22
C SER A 44 -9.50 -0.35 9.73
N VAL A 45 -9.89 0.57 8.84
CA VAL A 45 -9.00 1.60 8.28
C VAL A 45 -8.61 2.57 9.38
N ILE A 46 -7.31 2.84 9.50
CA ILE A 46 -6.80 3.88 10.39
C ILE A 46 -6.66 5.13 9.52
N PRO A 47 -7.54 6.15 9.66
CA PRO A 47 -7.80 7.14 8.62
C PRO A 47 -6.78 8.27 8.58
N TYR A 48 -5.50 7.95 8.78
CA TYR A 48 -4.42 8.92 8.72
C TYR A 48 -3.67 8.80 7.40
N LEU A 49 -3.35 9.95 6.80
CA LEU A 49 -2.49 10.06 5.62
C LEU A 49 -1.50 11.19 5.83
N ARG A 50 -0.42 11.22 5.05
CA ARG A 50 0.47 12.39 5.01
C ARG A 50 -0.30 13.62 4.54
N GLU A 51 0.01 14.77 5.12
CA GLU A 51 -0.69 16.04 4.83
C GLU A 51 -0.78 16.36 3.33
N THR A 52 0.31 16.18 2.58
CA THR A 52 0.35 16.40 1.13
C THR A 52 -0.57 15.46 0.38
N VAL A 53 -0.65 14.19 0.80
CA VAL A 53 -1.57 13.22 0.19
C VAL A 53 -3.01 13.61 0.46
N VAL A 54 -3.34 14.08 1.68
CA VAL A 54 -4.68 14.61 1.98
C VAL A 54 -5.01 15.79 1.07
N ARG A 55 -4.09 16.76 0.92
CA ARG A 55 -4.28 17.92 0.03
C ARG A 55 -4.52 17.51 -1.43
N MET A 56 -3.74 16.56 -1.94
CA MET A 56 -3.93 16.02 -3.29
C MET A 56 -5.27 15.30 -3.43
N LEU A 57 -5.68 14.53 -2.43
CA LEU A 57 -6.94 13.79 -2.46
C LEU A 57 -8.15 14.72 -2.41
N LYS A 58 -8.07 15.84 -1.68
CA LYS A 58 -9.10 16.89 -1.69
C LYS A 58 -9.21 17.57 -3.05
N ASP A 59 -8.08 17.92 -3.67
CA ASP A 59 -8.06 18.49 -5.02
C ASP A 59 -8.61 17.49 -6.06
N ALA A 60 -8.34 16.20 -5.90
CA ALA A 60 -8.94 15.18 -6.76
C ALA A 60 -10.46 15.07 -6.53
N GLN A 61 -10.90 15.07 -5.27
CA GLN A 61 -12.32 14.94 -4.89
C GLN A 61 -13.16 16.13 -5.39
N SER A 62 -12.61 17.35 -5.40
CA SER A 62 -13.33 18.54 -5.90
C SER A 62 -13.57 18.53 -7.41
N ARG A 63 -12.81 17.70 -8.15
CA ARG A 63 -12.92 17.54 -9.61
C ARG A 63 -13.85 16.40 -10.01
N LEU A 64 -14.35 15.62 -9.05
CA LEU A 64 -15.30 14.55 -9.33
C LEU A 64 -16.69 15.12 -9.64
N PRO A 65 -17.49 14.43 -10.48
CA PRO A 65 -18.89 14.78 -10.69
C PRO A 65 -19.68 14.79 -9.39
N GLU A 66 -20.75 15.59 -9.35
CA GLU A 66 -21.66 15.62 -8.21
C GLU A 66 -22.18 14.21 -7.89
N GLY A 67 -22.23 13.89 -6.58
CA GLY A 67 -22.64 12.57 -6.09
C GLY A 67 -21.56 11.49 -6.11
N VAL A 68 -20.39 11.74 -6.72
CA VAL A 68 -19.28 10.78 -6.74
C VAL A 68 -18.25 11.13 -5.66
N ARG A 69 -17.89 10.14 -4.84
CA ARG A 69 -16.92 10.29 -3.74
C ARG A 69 -15.84 9.22 -3.80
N PHE A 70 -14.64 9.56 -3.37
CA PHE A 70 -13.59 8.59 -3.12
C PHE A 70 -13.94 7.74 -1.90
N GLY A 71 -13.78 6.43 -2.06
CA GLY A 71 -13.85 5.45 -0.97
C GLY A 71 -12.45 4.98 -0.59
N VAL A 72 -12.07 5.18 0.67
CA VAL A 72 -10.78 4.73 1.21
C VAL A 72 -10.93 3.34 1.80
N THR A 73 -10.21 2.38 1.22
CA THR A 73 -10.16 0.99 1.67
C THR A 73 -8.94 0.65 2.51
N ASP A 74 -7.89 1.48 2.41
CA ASP A 74 -6.66 1.40 3.21
C ASP A 74 -5.98 2.77 3.28
N ALA A 75 -5.24 3.02 4.36
CA ALA A 75 -4.56 4.29 4.62
C ALA A 75 -3.27 4.02 5.42
N TRP A 76 -2.97 4.79 6.47
CA TRP A 76 -1.80 4.51 7.30
C TRP A 76 -1.87 3.11 7.94
N ARG A 77 -0.77 2.36 7.80
CA ARG A 77 -0.62 1.02 8.35
C ARG A 77 0.54 1.00 9.37
N PRO A 78 0.29 0.69 10.65
CA PRO A 78 1.35 0.40 11.60
C PRO A 78 2.20 -0.78 11.13
N LEU A 79 3.49 -0.79 11.49
CA LEU A 79 4.42 -1.86 11.11
C LEU A 79 3.90 -3.25 11.50
N GLN A 80 3.33 -3.40 12.70
CA GLN A 80 2.80 -4.68 13.18
C GLN A 80 1.59 -5.16 12.35
N ARG A 81 0.80 -4.22 11.81
CA ARG A 81 -0.28 -4.55 10.88
C ARG A 81 0.31 -5.00 9.54
N GLN A 82 1.32 -4.30 9.03
CA GLN A 82 2.00 -4.66 7.79
C GLN A 82 2.63 -6.05 7.85
N VAL A 83 3.32 -6.38 8.94
CA VAL A 83 3.92 -7.72 9.17
C VAL A 83 2.85 -8.81 9.10
N ARG A 84 1.73 -8.65 9.82
CA ARG A 84 0.64 -9.65 9.81
C ARG A 84 0.03 -9.85 8.43
N ILE A 85 -0.17 -8.76 7.66
CA ILE A 85 -0.68 -8.86 6.29
C ILE A 85 0.32 -9.62 5.42
N TYR A 86 1.60 -9.28 5.52
CA TYR A 86 2.68 -9.91 4.75
C TYR A 86 2.83 -11.40 5.05
N GLU A 87 2.83 -11.79 6.32
CA GLU A 87 2.94 -13.19 6.75
C GLU A 87 1.77 -14.02 6.22
N ARG A 88 0.53 -13.51 6.36
CA ARG A 88 -0.68 -14.17 5.87
C ARG A 88 -0.65 -14.35 4.35
N MET A 89 -0.32 -13.30 3.61
CA MET A 89 -0.21 -13.36 2.15
C MET A 89 0.90 -14.32 1.70
N THR A 90 2.02 -14.36 2.44
CA THR A 90 3.11 -15.30 2.20
C THR A 90 2.67 -16.75 2.42
N ALA A 91 1.91 -17.02 3.49
CA ALA A 91 1.37 -18.35 3.76
C ALA A 91 0.43 -18.81 2.64
N TRP A 92 -0.53 -17.97 2.24
CA TRP A 92 -1.44 -18.27 1.14
C TRP A 92 -0.71 -18.52 -0.19
N LEU A 93 0.34 -17.75 -0.48
CA LEU A 93 1.11 -17.94 -1.70
C LEU A 93 1.88 -19.27 -1.71
N LYS A 94 2.44 -19.69 -0.56
CA LYS A 94 3.12 -20.98 -0.42
C LYS A 94 2.14 -22.14 -0.56
N GLU A 95 0.94 -22.00 -0.02
CA GLU A 95 -0.13 -23.00 -0.15
C GLU A 95 -0.63 -23.11 -1.58
N ALA A 96 -0.92 -21.98 -2.24
CA ALA A 96 -1.45 -21.97 -3.61
C ALA A 96 -0.41 -22.40 -4.66
N LYS A 97 0.89 -22.28 -4.36
CA LYS A 97 1.99 -22.61 -5.28
C LYS A 97 3.10 -23.39 -4.56
N PRO A 98 2.84 -24.66 -4.20
CA PRO A 98 3.85 -25.50 -3.57
C PRO A 98 5.02 -25.71 -4.55
N GLY A 99 6.26 -25.54 -4.08
CA GLY A 99 7.48 -25.72 -4.89
C GLY A 99 8.09 -24.44 -5.48
N VAL A 100 7.46 -23.28 -5.31
CA VAL A 100 8.07 -22.00 -5.71
C VAL A 100 9.21 -21.64 -4.75
N ALA A 101 10.37 -21.28 -5.32
CA ALA A 101 11.54 -20.89 -4.53
C ALA A 101 11.25 -19.67 -3.63
N ALA A 102 11.84 -19.63 -2.43
CA ALA A 102 11.54 -18.62 -1.41
C ALA A 102 11.75 -17.17 -1.90
N HIS A 103 12.76 -16.91 -2.73
CA HIS A 103 13.01 -15.59 -3.29
C HIS A 103 11.89 -15.14 -4.26
N MET A 104 11.27 -16.07 -4.99
CA MET A 104 10.12 -15.81 -5.86
C MET A 104 8.86 -15.56 -5.05
N VAL A 105 8.70 -16.26 -3.91
CA VAL A 105 7.61 -15.99 -2.95
C VAL A 105 7.73 -14.57 -2.40
N LYS A 106 8.89 -14.18 -1.85
CA LYS A 106 9.14 -12.82 -1.32
C LYS A 106 8.92 -11.75 -2.39
N ARG A 107 9.43 -11.97 -3.61
CA ARG A 107 9.26 -11.03 -4.73
C ARG A 107 7.80 -10.87 -5.17
N THR A 108 7.04 -11.96 -5.19
CA THR A 108 5.62 -11.94 -5.55
C THR A 108 4.78 -11.31 -4.43
N GLY A 109 5.06 -11.64 -3.17
CA GLY A 109 4.39 -11.05 -2.00
C GLY A 109 4.56 -9.54 -1.94
N ASN A 110 5.80 -9.05 -2.06
CA ASN A 110 6.14 -7.61 -2.05
C ASN A 110 5.49 -6.80 -3.18
N ARG A 111 4.95 -7.43 -4.23
CA ARG A 111 4.23 -6.72 -5.30
C ARG A 111 2.84 -6.27 -4.85
N TRP A 112 2.22 -7.02 -3.94
CA TRP A 112 0.80 -6.90 -3.63
C TRP A 112 0.53 -6.43 -2.20
N VAL A 113 1.57 -6.33 -1.36
CA VAL A 113 1.48 -6.04 0.09
C VAL A 113 2.33 -4.85 0.45
#